data_AF-A0A973A5H5-F1
#
_entry.id   AF-A0A973A5H5-F1
#
_cell.length_a   1.000
_cell.length_b   1.000
_cell.length_c   1.000
_cell.angle_alpha   90.00
_cell.angle_beta   90.00
_cell.angle_gamma   90.00
#
_symmetry.space_group_name_H-M   'P 1'
#
loop_
_entity.id
_entity.type
_entity.pdbx_description
1 polymer ?
#
loop_
_entity_poly.entity_id
_entity_poly.type
_entity_poly.pdbx_seq_one_letter_code
_entity_poly.pdbx_strand_id
1 'polypeptide(L)'
;MSPWDLDVNLKSVVLDMLYLSSFILIGTIMRRYIKFFQTYLIPNNFIGGAMALIVGSQGFGLIDLQSERLVLYVYHLLALTFISLGLRQEKKHWGKGPLSKSIASLISYLIQGLIGLSVAFALVYTIKPDLFVGIGLVVPLGFGMGPGLAATLAGSWEKFGFEGGAQVGLTFAAIGYLYAFFVGMALINWGIRRKKTALIKDIDHISNDMRTGVIKEGTPKVAGHLSLSTEAIEPLAFHIALIGFVYMITYLIVDFLAGIMINNGLDGFVATLWSFHFVVGL
;
A
#
# COMPACT_ATOMS: atom_id res chain seq x y z
N MET A 1 -19.27 -2.56 -9.90
CA MET A 1 -19.72 -2.56 -8.49
C MET A 1 -18.72 -1.74 -7.71
N SER A 2 -19.18 -0.79 -6.90
CA SER A 2 -18.31 -0.03 -6.01
C SER A 2 -17.82 -0.96 -4.89
N PRO A 3 -16.61 -0.77 -4.32
CA PRO A 3 -16.21 -1.49 -3.10
C PRO A 3 -17.23 -1.35 -1.96
N TRP A 4 -18.03 -0.29 -1.98
CA TRP A 4 -19.13 -0.04 -1.04
C TRP A 4 -20.36 -0.94 -1.23
N ASP A 5 -20.49 -1.63 -2.37
CA ASP A 5 -21.65 -2.47 -2.72
C ASP A 5 -21.40 -3.97 -2.47
N LEU A 6 -20.28 -4.33 -1.84
CA LEU A 6 -19.90 -5.72 -1.60
C LEU A 6 -20.55 -6.27 -0.33
N ASP A 7 -21.43 -7.25 -0.50
CA ASP A 7 -21.98 -8.03 0.62
C ASP A 7 -20.94 -9.02 1.15
N VAL A 8 -20.46 -8.79 2.38
CA VAL A 8 -19.55 -9.70 3.07
C VAL A 8 -20.16 -10.13 4.39
N ASN A 9 -20.23 -11.45 4.62
CA ASN A 9 -20.70 -11.97 5.89
C ASN A 9 -19.72 -11.61 7.03
N LEU A 10 -20.26 -11.19 8.18
CA LEU A 10 -19.49 -10.84 9.38
C LEU A 10 -18.50 -11.95 9.80
N LYS A 11 -18.91 -13.22 9.69
CA LYS A 11 -18.05 -14.37 10.00
C LYS A 11 -16.77 -14.34 9.17
N SER A 12 -16.88 -14.08 7.86
CA SER A 12 -15.72 -14.02 6.96
C SER A 12 -14.80 -12.87 7.34
N VAL A 13 -15.36 -11.70 7.66
CA VAL A 13 -14.56 -10.54 8.12
C VAL A 13 -13.79 -10.84 9.40
N VAL A 14 -14.44 -11.47 10.38
CA VAL A 14 -13.81 -11.85 11.64
C VAL A 14 -12.70 -12.88 11.41
N LEU A 15 -12.96 -13.92 10.59
CA LEU A 15 -11.97 -14.94 10.27
C LEU A 15 -10.76 -14.34 9.52
N ASP A 16 -11.00 -13.48 8.54
CA ASP A 16 -9.93 -12.78 7.81
C ASP A 16 -9.06 -11.98 8.79
N MET A 17 -9.66 -11.24 9.73
CA MET A 17 -8.93 -10.50 10.76
C MET A 17 -8.08 -11.43 11.66
N LEU A 18 -8.61 -12.58 12.06
CA LEU A 18 -7.88 -13.57 12.87
C LEU A 18 -6.70 -14.16 12.11
N TYR A 19 -6.89 -14.53 10.83
CA TYR A 19 -5.83 -15.06 9.98
C TYR A 19 -4.74 -14.02 9.74
N LEU A 20 -5.10 -12.81 9.31
CA LEU A 20 -4.14 -11.73 9.06
C LEU A 20 -3.32 -11.39 10.32
N SER A 21 -3.99 -11.31 11.48
CA SER A 21 -3.33 -11.08 12.77
C SER A 21 -2.34 -12.20 13.10
N SER A 22 -2.72 -13.46 12.87
CA SER A 22 -1.86 -14.62 13.07
C SER A 22 -0.63 -14.58 12.16
N PHE A 23 -0.80 -14.25 10.87
CA PHE A 23 0.32 -14.16 9.93
C PHE A 23 1.30 -13.03 10.25
N ILE A 24 0.83 -11.89 10.76
CA ILE A 24 1.71 -10.80 11.23
C ILE A 24 2.55 -11.26 12.43
N LEU A 25 1.94 -11.99 13.38
CA LEU A 25 2.65 -12.56 14.52
C LEU A 25 3.70 -13.59 14.07
N ILE A 26 3.33 -14.52 13.19
CA ILE A 26 4.27 -15.50 12.64
C ILE A 26 5.40 -14.79 11.88
N GLY A 27 5.10 -13.77 11.07
CA GLY A 27 6.10 -12.97 10.36
C GLY A 27 7.07 -12.26 11.32
N THR A 28 6.56 -11.80 12.45
CA THR A 28 7.37 -11.21 13.53
C THR A 28 8.31 -12.24 14.17
N ILE A 29 7.81 -13.43 14.49
CA ILE A 29 8.60 -14.54 15.04
C ILE A 29 9.68 -14.97 14.03
N MET A 30 9.31 -15.14 12.76
CA MET A 30 10.22 -15.53 11.69
C MET A 30 11.35 -14.52 11.52
N ARG A 31 11.03 -13.22 11.45
CA ARG A 31 12.08 -12.18 11.37
C ARG A 31 12.98 -12.19 12.60
N ARG A 32 12.43 -12.42 13.79
CA ARG A 32 13.22 -12.46 15.03
C ARG A 32 14.23 -13.61 15.08
N TYR A 33 13.92 -14.78 14.51
CA TYR A 33 14.77 -15.97 14.66
C TYR A 33 15.52 -16.40 13.38
N ILE A 34 15.06 -16.02 12.19
CA ILE A 34 15.65 -16.46 10.92
C ILE A 34 16.56 -15.37 10.36
N LYS A 35 17.86 -15.68 10.23
CA LYS A 35 18.90 -14.74 9.76
C LYS A 35 18.63 -14.16 8.37
N PHE A 36 18.04 -14.94 7.46
CA PHE A 36 17.71 -14.45 6.12
C PHE A 36 16.86 -13.18 6.16
N PHE A 37 15.75 -13.17 6.90
CA PHE A 37 14.88 -12.00 7.00
C PHE A 37 15.56 -10.82 7.71
N GLN A 38 16.49 -11.08 8.63
CA GLN A 38 17.27 -10.05 9.32
C GLN A 38 18.31 -9.39 8.41
N THR A 39 19.01 -10.20 7.60
CA THR A 39 20.05 -9.71 6.69
C THR A 39 19.48 -8.81 5.60
N TYR A 40 18.29 -9.15 5.09
CA TYR A 40 17.59 -8.36 4.08
C TYR A 40 16.60 -7.34 4.68
N LEU A 41 16.52 -7.24 6.01
CA LEU A 41 15.58 -6.36 6.74
C LEU A 41 14.12 -6.47 6.24
N ILE A 42 13.69 -7.69 5.90
CA ILE A 42 12.35 -7.92 5.34
C ILE A 42 11.30 -7.62 6.42
N PRO A 43 10.31 -6.75 6.13
CA PRO A 43 9.26 -6.39 7.09
C PRO A 43 8.34 -7.56 7.48
N ASN A 44 7.82 -7.51 8.72
CA ASN A 44 7.02 -8.60 9.30
C ASN A 44 5.70 -8.81 8.53
N ASN A 45 5.05 -7.71 8.12
CA ASN A 45 3.83 -7.74 7.32
C ASN A 45 4.05 -8.39 5.94
N PHE A 46 5.24 -8.21 5.35
CA PHE A 46 5.59 -8.83 4.08
C PHE A 46 5.76 -10.34 4.24
N ILE A 47 6.47 -10.79 5.27
CA ILE A 47 6.63 -12.22 5.59
C ILE A 47 5.25 -12.84 5.85
N GLY A 48 4.41 -12.16 6.64
CA GLY A 48 3.03 -12.55 6.91
C GLY A 48 2.19 -12.71 5.64
N GLY A 49 2.20 -11.70 4.77
CA GLY A 49 1.47 -11.73 3.49
C GLY A 49 1.95 -12.84 2.56
N ALA A 50 3.26 -13.11 2.49
CA ALA A 50 3.79 -14.22 1.69
C ALA A 50 3.31 -15.58 2.20
N MET A 51 3.26 -15.78 3.52
CA MET A 51 2.70 -17.00 4.09
C MET A 51 1.20 -17.11 3.86
N ALA A 52 0.46 -16.01 4.01
CA ALA A 52 -0.98 -15.96 3.74
C ALA A 52 -1.28 -16.33 2.28
N LEU A 53 -0.45 -15.89 1.34
CA LEU A 53 -0.58 -16.25 -0.08
C LEU A 53 -0.34 -17.76 -0.32
N ILE A 54 0.66 -18.34 0.33
CA ILE A 54 0.98 -19.77 0.19
C ILE A 54 -0.11 -20.65 0.82
N VAL A 55 -0.62 -20.27 1.99
CA VAL A 55 -1.59 -21.07 2.76
C VAL A 55 -3.03 -20.80 2.34
N GLY A 56 -3.34 -19.59 1.91
CA GLY A 56 -4.66 -19.11 1.54
C GLY A 56 -5.20 -19.64 0.22
N SER A 57 -6.36 -19.11 -0.17
CA SER A 57 -7.14 -19.57 -1.33
C SER A 57 -6.38 -19.55 -2.65
N GLN A 58 -5.34 -18.71 -2.78
CA GLN A 58 -4.53 -18.57 -3.99
C GLN A 58 -3.35 -19.55 -4.04
N GLY A 59 -3.04 -20.23 -2.94
CA GLY A 59 -1.95 -21.21 -2.82
C GLY A 59 -2.50 -22.61 -2.56
N PHE A 60 -2.28 -23.13 -1.36
CA PHE A 60 -2.74 -24.47 -0.96
C PHE A 60 -4.24 -24.55 -0.63
N GLY A 61 -4.93 -23.41 -0.51
CA GLY A 61 -6.37 -23.38 -0.23
C GLY A 61 -6.76 -23.93 1.15
N LEU A 62 -5.85 -23.85 2.14
CA LEU A 62 -6.09 -24.37 3.49
C LEU A 62 -6.98 -23.45 4.33
N ILE A 63 -6.97 -22.16 4.01
CA ILE A 63 -7.82 -21.15 4.64
C ILE A 63 -8.54 -20.34 3.56
N ASP A 64 -9.78 -19.97 3.86
CA ASP A 64 -10.57 -19.11 2.99
C ASP A 64 -10.13 -17.64 3.13
N LEU A 65 -9.27 -17.18 2.23
CA LEU A 65 -8.84 -15.78 2.08
C LEU A 65 -9.10 -15.34 0.64
N GLN A 66 -10.30 -14.83 0.38
CA GLN A 66 -10.70 -14.40 -0.96
C GLN A 66 -10.06 -13.07 -1.36
N SER A 67 -9.60 -13.01 -2.62
CA SER A 67 -8.94 -11.83 -3.17
C SER A 67 -9.84 -10.60 -3.17
N GLU A 68 -11.13 -10.78 -3.43
CA GLU A 68 -12.15 -9.73 -3.46
C GLU A 68 -12.28 -9.06 -2.08
N ARG A 69 -12.30 -9.85 -1.00
CA ARG A 69 -12.37 -9.33 0.38
C ARG A 69 -11.07 -8.61 0.77
N LEU A 70 -9.92 -9.14 0.36
CA LEU A 70 -8.64 -8.47 0.60
C LEU A 70 -8.53 -7.13 -0.14
N VAL A 71 -9.03 -7.05 -1.38
CA VAL A 71 -9.11 -5.79 -2.14
C VAL A 71 -10.00 -4.77 -1.42
N LEU A 72 -11.15 -5.21 -0.88
CA LEU A 72 -12.05 -4.37 -0.09
C LEU A 72 -11.34 -3.77 1.14
N TYR A 73 -10.59 -4.59 1.89
CA TYR A 73 -9.82 -4.10 3.04
C TYR A 73 -8.77 -3.09 2.62
N VAL A 74 -8.01 -3.37 1.55
CA VAL A 74 -7.01 -2.43 1.04
C VAL A 74 -7.67 -1.10 0.66
N TYR A 75 -8.82 -1.12 0.01
CA TYR A 75 -9.55 0.09 -0.40
C TYR A 75 -9.89 0.99 0.79
N HIS A 76 -10.56 0.45 1.82
CA HIS A 76 -10.95 1.25 2.99
C HIS A 76 -9.77 1.62 3.89
N LEU A 77 -8.85 0.67 4.18
CA LEU A 77 -7.71 0.92 5.06
C LEU A 77 -6.72 1.94 4.45
N LEU A 78 -6.60 1.99 3.12
CA LEU A 78 -5.82 3.02 2.43
C LEU A 78 -6.38 4.42 2.75
N ALA A 79 -7.69 4.59 2.65
CA ALA A 79 -8.35 5.86 2.95
C ALA A 79 -8.10 6.32 4.38
N LEU A 80 -8.31 5.41 5.35
CA LEU A 80 -8.04 5.68 6.76
C LEU A 80 -6.57 6.04 7.02
N THR A 81 -5.64 5.43 6.29
CA THR A 81 -4.21 5.75 6.38
C THR A 81 -3.92 7.16 5.90
N PHE A 82 -4.48 7.58 4.76
CA PHE A 82 -4.28 8.95 4.24
C PHE A 82 -4.93 10.01 5.11
N ILE A 83 -6.15 9.77 5.62
CA ILE A 83 -6.81 10.64 6.60
C ILE A 83 -5.93 10.81 7.84
N SER A 84 -5.41 9.71 8.39
CA SER A 84 -4.53 9.73 9.56
C SER A 84 -3.24 10.51 9.29
N LEU A 85 -2.67 10.40 8.09
CA LEU A 85 -1.50 11.17 7.67
C LEU A 85 -1.81 12.67 7.51
N GLY A 86 -2.98 13.02 6.99
CA GLY A 86 -3.47 14.40 6.88
C GLY A 86 -3.63 15.06 8.25
N LEU A 87 -4.31 14.37 9.17
CA LEU A 87 -4.53 14.85 10.54
C LEU A 87 -3.24 14.99 11.36
N ARG A 88 -2.21 14.19 11.04
CA ARG A 88 -0.90 14.26 11.71
C ARG A 88 -0.06 15.48 11.30
N GLN A 89 -0.37 16.16 10.18
CA GLN A 89 0.59 17.04 9.49
C GLN A 89 1.32 18.03 10.43
N GLU A 90 2.65 17.88 10.47
CA GLU A 90 3.56 18.87 11.04
C GLU A 90 3.72 20.04 10.06
N LYS A 91 3.92 21.26 10.58
CA LYS A 91 4.20 22.45 9.77
C LYS A 91 5.46 22.21 8.93
N LYS A 92 5.29 21.86 7.65
CA LYS A 92 6.40 21.70 6.71
C LYS A 92 6.85 23.06 6.19
N HIS A 93 8.15 23.34 6.33
CA HIS A 93 8.77 24.42 5.56
C HIS A 93 8.99 23.95 4.12
N TRP A 94 8.40 24.69 3.17
CA TRP A 94 8.70 24.52 1.76
C TRP A 94 10.20 24.74 1.50
N GLY A 95 10.81 23.93 0.65
CA GLY A 95 12.25 24.02 0.41
C GLY A 95 12.75 23.13 -0.73
N LYS A 96 14.04 23.26 -1.04
CA LYS A 96 14.70 22.55 -2.14
C LYS A 96 14.65 21.03 -2.00
N GLY A 97 14.74 20.51 -0.77
CA GLY A 97 14.71 19.06 -0.50
C GLY A 97 13.38 18.40 -0.91
N PRO A 98 12.24 18.81 -0.34
CA PRO A 98 10.93 18.31 -0.73
C PRO A 98 10.64 18.48 -2.23
N LEU A 99 10.95 19.64 -2.80
CA LEU A 99 10.75 19.90 -4.23
C LEU A 99 11.58 18.98 -5.12
N SER A 100 12.88 18.83 -4.82
CA SER A 100 13.77 17.92 -5.54
C SER A 100 13.29 16.47 -5.45
N LYS A 101 12.84 16.03 -4.27
CA LYS A 101 12.29 14.69 -4.10
C LYS A 101 11.01 14.47 -4.92
N SER A 102 10.11 15.45 -4.95
CA SER A 102 8.88 15.37 -5.75
C SER A 102 9.20 15.29 -7.24
N ILE A 103 10.09 16.15 -7.75
CA ILE A 103 10.52 16.14 -9.17
C ILE A 103 11.18 14.80 -9.51
N ALA A 104 12.12 14.32 -8.69
CA ALA A 104 12.78 13.04 -8.92
C ALA A 104 11.81 11.86 -8.94
N SER A 105 10.78 11.90 -8.08
CA SER A 105 9.74 10.86 -8.03
C SER A 105 8.84 10.93 -9.27
N LEU A 106 8.44 12.13 -9.69
CA LEU A 106 7.67 12.34 -10.93
C LEU A 106 8.42 11.83 -12.16
N ILE A 107 9.69 12.21 -12.32
CA ILE A 107 10.54 11.73 -13.43
C ILE A 107 10.65 10.21 -13.39
N SER A 108 10.84 9.62 -12.21
CA SER A 108 10.88 8.16 -12.06
C SER A 108 9.59 7.49 -12.53
N TYR A 109 8.42 8.03 -12.18
CA TYR A 109 7.13 7.49 -12.61
C TYR A 109 6.92 7.64 -14.12
N LEU A 110 7.32 8.77 -14.71
CA LEU A 110 7.25 8.98 -16.15
C LEU A 110 8.14 7.99 -16.92
N ILE A 111 9.38 7.76 -16.46
CA ILE A 111 10.29 6.78 -17.06
C ILE A 111 9.71 5.36 -16.94
N GLN A 112 9.18 5.00 -15.77
CA GLN A 112 8.54 3.70 -15.55
C GLN A 112 7.32 3.51 -16.47
N GLY A 113 6.47 4.53 -16.62
CA GLY A 113 5.33 4.51 -17.52
C GLY A 113 5.75 4.39 -18.99
N LEU A 114 6.79 5.13 -19.41
CA LEU A 114 7.33 5.04 -20.76
C LEU A 114 7.86 3.63 -21.05
N ILE A 115 8.72 3.09 -20.18
CA ILE A 115 9.27 1.74 -20.35
C ILE A 115 8.14 0.70 -20.35
N GLY A 116 7.21 0.80 -19.40
CA GLY A 116 6.09 -0.13 -19.28
C GLY A 116 5.22 -0.13 -20.54
N LEU A 117 4.86 1.04 -21.06
CA LEU A 117 4.12 1.17 -22.31
C LEU A 117 4.91 0.67 -23.51
N SER A 118 6.21 0.99 -23.62
CA SER A 118 7.06 0.49 -24.70
C SER A 118 7.09 -1.04 -24.74
N VAL A 119 7.21 -1.68 -23.58
CA VAL A 119 7.14 -3.15 -23.48
C VAL A 119 5.75 -3.66 -23.87
N ALA A 120 4.68 -3.03 -23.39
CA ALA A 120 3.31 -3.42 -23.75
C ALA A 120 3.06 -3.34 -25.26
N PHE A 121 3.46 -2.25 -25.91
CA PHE A 121 3.35 -2.10 -27.37
C PHE A 121 4.20 -3.14 -28.13
N ALA A 122 5.43 -3.41 -27.66
CA ALA A 122 6.26 -4.45 -28.26
C ALA A 122 5.60 -5.83 -28.18
N LEU A 123 4.98 -6.16 -27.04
CA LEU A 123 4.24 -7.42 -26.86
C LEU A 123 3.01 -7.50 -27.76
N VAL A 124 2.24 -6.40 -27.88
CA VAL A 124 1.10 -6.32 -28.82
C VAL A 124 1.55 -6.58 -30.25
N TYR A 125 2.66 -5.99 -30.67
CA TYR A 125 3.15 -6.16 -32.04
C TYR A 125 3.73 -7.55 -32.33
N THR A 126 4.22 -8.27 -31.32
CA THR A 126 5.01 -9.50 -31.52
C THR A 126 4.30 -10.80 -31.10
N ILE A 127 3.72 -10.84 -29.90
CA ILE A 127 3.32 -12.10 -29.25
C ILE A 127 1.83 -12.11 -28.91
N LYS A 128 1.27 -10.98 -28.45
CA LYS A 128 -0.10 -10.93 -27.92
C LYS A 128 -0.85 -9.67 -28.41
N PRO A 129 -1.40 -9.68 -29.64
CA PRO A 129 -2.09 -8.52 -30.23
C PRO A 129 -3.31 -8.02 -29.45
N ASP A 130 -3.92 -8.88 -28.64
CA ASP A 130 -5.09 -8.62 -27.79
C ASP A 130 -4.71 -8.09 -26.39
N LEU A 131 -3.43 -7.86 -26.10
CA LEU A 131 -3.00 -7.35 -24.79
C LEU A 131 -3.53 -5.94 -24.52
N PHE A 132 -4.17 -5.74 -23.37
CA PHE A 132 -4.55 -4.41 -22.89
C PHE A 132 -3.31 -3.54 -22.65
N VAL A 133 -3.05 -2.60 -23.56
CA VAL A 133 -1.84 -1.75 -23.56
C VAL A 133 -1.66 -0.97 -22.25
N GLY A 134 -2.76 -0.59 -21.60
CA GLY A 134 -2.72 0.13 -20.32
C GLY A 134 -2.04 -0.64 -19.18
N ILE A 135 -1.79 -1.96 -19.33
CA ILE A 135 -0.96 -2.73 -18.38
C ILE A 135 0.43 -2.10 -18.19
N GLY A 136 0.98 -1.44 -19.21
CA GLY A 136 2.26 -0.73 -19.11
C GLY A 136 2.24 0.42 -18.09
N LEU A 137 1.07 1.04 -17.88
CA LEU A 137 0.88 2.09 -16.88
C LEU A 137 0.70 1.52 -15.47
N VAL A 138 0.46 0.21 -15.31
CA VAL A 138 0.40 -0.43 -13.99
C VAL A 138 1.78 -0.45 -13.33
N VAL A 139 2.87 -0.38 -14.10
CA VAL A 139 4.26 -0.35 -13.58
C VAL A 139 4.46 0.82 -12.61
N PRO A 140 4.33 2.11 -13.01
CA PRO A 140 4.50 3.23 -12.09
C PRO A 140 3.46 3.24 -10.96
N LEU A 141 2.25 2.75 -11.21
CA LEU A 141 1.21 2.66 -10.19
C LEU A 141 1.59 1.65 -9.08
N GLY A 142 2.01 0.44 -9.45
CA GLY A 142 2.39 -0.62 -8.51
C GLY A 142 3.70 -0.31 -7.79
N PHE A 143 4.73 0.10 -8.53
CA PHE A 143 6.08 0.30 -7.98
C PHE A 143 6.23 1.61 -7.21
N GLY A 144 5.48 2.65 -7.62
CA GLY A 144 5.61 4.00 -7.08
C GLY A 144 4.50 4.40 -6.12
N MET A 145 3.25 4.06 -6.45
CA MET A 145 2.07 4.58 -5.74
C MET A 145 1.47 3.57 -4.75
N GLY A 146 1.88 2.31 -4.80
CA GLY A 146 1.53 1.27 -3.85
C GLY A 146 0.29 0.45 -4.24
N PRO A 147 0.00 -0.62 -3.48
CA PRO A 147 -0.95 -1.66 -3.87
C PRO A 147 -2.38 -1.17 -3.97
N GLY A 148 -2.82 -0.31 -3.04
CA GLY A 148 -4.19 0.18 -3.06
C GLY A 148 -4.50 1.08 -4.26
N LEU A 149 -3.58 2.01 -4.59
CA LEU A 149 -3.72 2.85 -5.77
C LEU A 149 -3.65 2.06 -7.07
N ALA A 150 -2.69 1.13 -7.17
CA ALA A 150 -2.55 0.27 -8.34
C ALA A 150 -3.79 -0.60 -8.57
N ALA A 151 -4.29 -1.28 -7.52
CA ALA A 151 -5.47 -2.12 -7.61
C ALA A 151 -6.71 -1.32 -8.01
N THR A 152 -6.92 -0.16 -7.38
CA THR A 152 -8.15 0.60 -7.59
C THR A 152 -8.18 1.25 -8.98
N LEU A 153 -7.05 1.78 -9.47
CA LEU A 153 -6.96 2.33 -10.82
C LEU A 153 -7.04 1.24 -11.89
N ALA A 154 -6.28 0.16 -11.74
CA ALA A 154 -6.29 -0.93 -12.71
C ALA A 154 -7.65 -1.65 -12.74
N GLY A 155 -8.31 -1.81 -11.60
CA GLY A 155 -9.67 -2.34 -11.52
C GLY A 155 -10.69 -1.44 -12.22
N SER A 156 -10.51 -0.11 -12.16
CA SER A 156 -11.38 0.82 -12.91
C SER A 156 -11.31 0.63 -14.43
N TRP A 157 -10.26 -0.05 -14.94
CA TRP A 157 -10.07 -0.36 -16.35
C TRP A 157 -10.69 -1.69 -16.80
N GLU A 158 -11.21 -2.50 -15.89
CA GLU A 158 -11.94 -3.74 -16.24
C GLU A 158 -13.14 -3.46 -17.15
N LYS A 159 -13.83 -2.34 -16.93
CA LYS A 159 -14.92 -1.86 -17.82
C LYS A 159 -14.47 -1.53 -19.25
N PHE A 160 -13.17 -1.36 -19.47
CA PHE A 160 -12.54 -1.13 -20.76
C PHE A 160 -11.84 -2.38 -21.30
N GLY A 161 -12.10 -3.56 -20.72
CA GLY A 161 -11.57 -4.83 -21.18
C GLY A 161 -10.27 -5.28 -20.50
N PHE A 162 -9.81 -4.60 -19.43
CA PHE A 162 -8.65 -5.07 -18.67
C PHE A 162 -9.05 -6.09 -17.60
N GLU A 163 -9.43 -7.30 -18.03
CA GLU A 163 -9.90 -8.36 -17.15
C GLU A 163 -8.95 -8.63 -15.97
N GLY A 164 -9.49 -8.65 -14.74
CA GLY A 164 -8.72 -8.85 -13.51
C GLY A 164 -7.75 -7.70 -13.19
N GLY A 165 -7.95 -6.53 -13.76
CA GLY A 165 -7.09 -5.36 -13.59
C GLY A 165 -6.74 -5.05 -12.14
N ALA A 166 -7.71 -5.15 -11.21
CA ALA A 166 -7.45 -4.91 -9.79
C ALA A 166 -6.38 -5.86 -9.22
N GLN A 167 -6.48 -7.16 -9.56
CA GLN A 167 -5.54 -8.18 -9.10
C GLN A 167 -4.18 -8.05 -9.78
N VAL A 168 -4.15 -7.65 -11.06
CA VAL A 168 -2.89 -7.31 -11.75
C VAL A 168 -2.22 -6.13 -11.05
N GLY A 169 -2.96 -5.08 -10.68
CA GLY A 169 -2.45 -3.94 -9.93
C GLY A 169 -1.80 -4.34 -8.60
N LEU A 170 -2.47 -5.18 -7.81
CA LEU A 170 -1.90 -5.75 -6.57
C LEU A 170 -0.63 -6.56 -6.84
N THR A 171 -0.60 -7.35 -7.90
CA THR A 171 0.54 -8.19 -8.27
C THR A 171 1.76 -7.34 -8.64
N PHE A 172 1.58 -6.31 -9.46
CA PHE A 172 2.66 -5.37 -9.80
C PHE A 172 3.20 -4.64 -8.57
N ALA A 173 2.33 -4.26 -7.63
CA ALA A 173 2.76 -3.67 -6.38
C ALA A 173 3.57 -4.65 -5.51
N ALA A 174 3.16 -5.92 -5.44
CA ALA A 174 3.91 -6.96 -4.75
C ALA A 174 5.31 -7.18 -5.37
N ILE A 175 5.39 -7.23 -6.71
CA ILE A 175 6.66 -7.32 -7.44
C ILE A 175 7.51 -6.07 -7.18
N GLY A 176 6.91 -4.87 -7.18
CA GLY A 176 7.59 -3.62 -6.87
C GLY A 176 8.19 -3.63 -5.47
N TYR A 177 7.46 -4.14 -4.47
CA TYR A 177 7.99 -4.34 -3.11
C TYR A 177 9.16 -5.34 -3.10
N LEU A 178 9.03 -6.49 -3.75
CA LEU A 178 10.11 -7.47 -3.86
C LEU A 178 11.36 -6.85 -4.47
N TYR A 179 11.21 -6.10 -5.57
CA TYR A 179 12.30 -5.40 -6.22
C TYR A 179 12.94 -4.36 -5.30
N ALA A 180 12.12 -3.54 -4.61
CA ALA A 180 12.60 -2.55 -3.66
C ALA A 180 13.39 -3.18 -2.50
N PHE A 181 12.95 -4.32 -1.97
CA PHE A 181 13.70 -5.01 -0.91
C PHE A 181 14.96 -5.67 -1.44
N PHE A 182 14.88 -6.53 -2.45
CA PHE A 182 16.05 -7.29 -2.91
C PHE A 182 17.08 -6.40 -3.60
N VAL A 183 16.66 -5.58 -4.57
CA VAL A 183 17.56 -4.72 -5.33
C VAL A 183 17.91 -3.46 -4.54
N GLY A 184 16.94 -2.84 -3.87
CA GLY A 184 17.19 -1.65 -3.05
C GLY A 184 18.12 -1.94 -1.87
N MET A 185 17.95 -3.05 -1.15
CA MET A 185 18.89 -3.42 -0.08
C MET A 185 20.26 -3.78 -0.63
N ALA A 186 20.34 -4.48 -1.78
CA ALA A 186 21.62 -4.75 -2.42
C ALA A 186 22.36 -3.44 -2.79
N LEU A 187 21.64 -2.45 -3.34
CA LEU A 187 22.17 -1.13 -3.67
C LEU A 187 22.61 -0.35 -2.42
N ILE A 188 21.83 -0.37 -1.35
CA ILE A 188 22.18 0.26 -0.07
C ILE A 188 23.45 -0.39 0.49
N ASN A 189 23.50 -1.71 0.54
CA ASN A 189 24.66 -2.46 1.03
C ASN A 189 25.92 -2.18 0.19
N TRP A 190 25.77 -2.09 -1.13
CA TRP A 190 26.85 -1.67 -2.02
C TRP A 190 27.31 -0.23 -1.73
N GLY A 191 26.36 0.69 -1.51
CA GLY A 191 26.63 2.09 -1.17
C GLY A 191 27.40 2.24 0.15
N ILE A 192 27.02 1.49 1.18
CA ILE A 192 27.71 1.46 2.48
C ILE A 192 29.14 0.95 2.29
N ARG A 193 29.34 -0.19 1.63
CA ARG A 193 30.67 -0.78 1.39
C ARG A 193 31.60 0.16 0.62
N ARG A 194 31.04 1.02 -0.24
CA ARG A 194 31.79 2.02 -1.02
C ARG A 194 31.87 3.39 -0.35
N LYS A 195 31.39 3.54 0.89
CA LYS A 195 31.36 4.80 1.65
C LYS A 195 30.63 5.93 0.90
N LYS A 196 29.58 5.60 0.14
CA LYS A 196 28.78 6.54 -0.67
C LYS A 196 27.50 7.02 0.02
N THR A 197 27.20 6.48 1.20
CA THR A 197 25.99 6.77 1.98
C THR A 197 26.21 7.94 2.93
N ALA A 198 25.26 8.89 2.96
CA ALA A 198 25.36 10.08 3.81
C ALA A 198 25.06 9.81 5.30
N LEU A 199 24.12 8.89 5.58
CA LEU A 199 23.57 8.67 6.93
C LEU A 199 24.12 7.43 7.64
N ILE A 200 24.52 6.40 6.89
CA ILE A 200 25.00 5.12 7.44
C ILE A 200 26.41 4.90 6.92
N LYS A 201 27.43 4.99 7.78
CA LYS A 201 28.83 4.89 7.36
C LYS A 201 29.38 3.46 7.39
N ASP A 202 28.77 2.58 8.20
CA ASP A 202 29.14 1.17 8.31
C ASP A 202 27.91 0.27 8.55
N ILE A 203 27.97 -0.97 8.05
CA ILE A 203 26.92 -2.00 8.21
C ILE A 203 26.70 -2.36 9.69
N ASP A 204 27.72 -2.14 10.53
CA ASP A 204 27.68 -2.40 11.97
C ASP A 204 26.81 -1.39 12.76
N HIS A 205 26.38 -0.28 12.14
CA HIS A 205 25.40 0.62 12.75
C HIS A 205 23.95 0.12 12.64
N ILE A 206 23.70 -0.98 11.91
CA ILE A 206 22.38 -1.62 11.91
C ILE A 206 22.26 -2.42 13.21
N SER A 207 21.61 -1.84 14.23
CA SER A 207 21.43 -2.47 15.54
C SER A 207 20.71 -3.81 15.44
N ASN A 208 20.94 -4.69 16.41
CA ASN A 208 20.22 -5.97 16.51
C ASN A 208 18.70 -5.77 16.61
N ASP A 209 18.24 -4.67 17.22
CA ASP A 209 16.82 -4.33 17.27
C ASP A 209 16.25 -4.05 15.88
N MET A 210 16.99 -3.33 15.02
CA MET A 210 16.58 -3.08 13.63
C MET A 210 16.53 -4.37 12.80
N ARG A 211 17.48 -5.29 13.04
CA ARG A 211 17.55 -6.59 12.37
C ARG A 211 16.38 -7.48 12.75
N THR A 212 16.18 -7.68 14.05
CA THR A 212 15.16 -8.58 14.61
C THR A 212 13.75 -7.97 14.60
N GLY A 213 13.65 -6.65 14.55
CA GLY A 213 12.39 -5.90 14.66
C GLY A 213 11.86 -5.81 16.10
N VAL A 214 12.62 -6.24 17.11
CA VAL A 214 12.22 -6.23 18.52
C VAL A 214 13.27 -5.48 19.32
N ILE A 215 12.86 -4.41 20.00
CA ILE A 215 13.73 -3.65 20.89
C ILE A 215 13.92 -4.48 22.16
N LYS A 216 15.12 -5.02 22.36
CA LYS A 216 15.45 -5.83 23.54
C LYS A 216 16.28 -5.05 24.56
N GLU A 217 17.12 -4.15 24.09
CA GLU A 217 18.10 -3.42 24.90
C GLU A 217 17.90 -1.91 24.76
N GLY A 218 18.06 -1.17 25.86
CA GLY A 218 17.85 0.28 25.92
C GLY A 218 16.47 0.70 26.39
N THR A 219 16.23 2.01 26.42
CA THR A 219 14.96 2.59 26.83
C THR A 219 13.93 2.45 25.70
N PRO A 220 12.74 1.89 25.99
CA PRO A 220 11.64 1.90 25.03
C PRO A 220 11.38 3.33 24.54
N LYS A 221 11.23 3.50 23.23
CA LYS A 221 10.88 4.80 22.66
C LYS A 221 9.45 5.14 23.03
N VAL A 222 9.21 6.41 23.36
CA VAL A 222 7.86 6.93 23.59
C VAL A 222 7.08 6.85 22.27
N ALA A 223 5.98 6.10 22.27
CA ALA A 223 5.13 5.92 21.09
C ALA A 223 4.20 7.12 20.84
N GLY A 224 3.87 7.88 21.88
CA GLY A 224 3.02 9.06 21.79
C GLY A 224 2.83 9.73 23.15
N HIS A 225 2.30 10.95 23.11
CA HIS A 225 1.87 11.70 24.30
C HIS A 225 0.34 11.85 24.25
N LEU A 226 -0.31 11.78 25.40
CA LEU A 226 -1.76 11.97 25.50
C LEU A 226 -2.11 13.40 25.06
N SER A 227 -2.99 13.52 24.07
CA SER A 227 -3.47 14.82 23.56
C SER A 227 -4.63 15.38 24.36
N LEU A 228 -5.33 14.53 25.11
CA LEU A 228 -6.51 14.86 25.90
C LEU A 228 -6.40 14.27 27.31
N SER A 229 -7.12 14.87 28.25
CA SER A 229 -7.28 14.29 29.59
C SER A 229 -8.10 13.00 29.50
N THR A 230 -7.57 11.92 30.05
CA THR A 230 -8.22 10.61 30.07
C THR A 230 -9.50 10.60 30.91
N GLU A 231 -9.70 11.59 31.80
CA GLU A 231 -10.95 11.78 32.54
C GLU A 231 -12.11 12.18 31.62
N ALA A 232 -11.82 12.88 30.52
CA ALA A 232 -12.81 13.29 29.54
C ALA A 232 -13.03 12.22 28.47
N ILE A 233 -11.95 11.74 27.85
CA ILE A 233 -11.99 10.70 26.82
C ILE A 233 -10.61 10.07 26.67
N GLU A 234 -10.57 8.77 26.39
CA GLU A 234 -9.33 8.08 26.05
C GLU A 234 -8.80 8.60 24.69
N PRO A 235 -7.55 9.10 24.60
CA PRO A 235 -7.06 9.75 23.39
C PRO A 235 -7.10 8.87 22.14
N LEU A 236 -6.80 7.56 22.20
CA LEU A 236 -6.89 6.70 21.01
C LEU A 236 -8.33 6.61 20.51
N ALA A 237 -9.31 6.47 21.39
CA ALA A 237 -10.74 6.49 21.04
C ALA A 237 -11.13 7.82 20.36
N PHE A 238 -10.64 8.96 20.86
CA PHE A 238 -10.84 10.25 20.21
C PHE A 238 -10.24 10.29 18.80
N HIS A 239 -9.02 9.82 18.60
CA HIS A 239 -8.39 9.81 17.27
C HIS A 239 -9.13 8.87 16.30
N ILE A 240 -9.57 7.69 16.76
CA ILE A 240 -10.38 6.77 15.94
C ILE A 240 -11.69 7.44 15.54
N ALA A 241 -12.37 8.11 16.48
CA ALA A 241 -13.60 8.84 16.20
C ALA A 241 -13.37 9.98 15.19
N LEU A 242 -12.28 10.74 15.33
CA LEU A 242 -11.93 11.82 14.41
C LEU A 242 -11.63 11.29 13.00
N ILE A 243 -10.86 10.21 12.87
CA ILE A 243 -10.58 9.55 11.59
C ILE A 243 -11.88 9.05 10.96
N GLY A 244 -12.74 8.39 11.72
CA GLY A 244 -14.05 7.91 11.24
C GLY A 244 -14.96 9.05 10.80
N PHE A 245 -14.97 10.16 11.53
CA PHE A 245 -15.75 11.35 11.18
C PHE A 245 -15.26 12.00 9.89
N VAL A 246 -13.95 12.14 9.70
CA VAL A 246 -13.40 12.63 8.43
C VAL A 246 -13.75 11.66 7.30
N TYR A 247 -13.67 10.35 7.53
CA TYR A 247 -14.01 9.37 6.50
C TYR A 247 -15.49 9.43 6.10
N MET A 248 -16.40 9.66 7.06
CA MET A 248 -17.81 9.93 6.78
C MET A 248 -17.99 11.17 5.90
N ILE A 249 -17.30 12.27 6.20
CA ILE A 249 -17.33 13.48 5.36
C ILE A 249 -16.80 13.18 3.95
N THR A 250 -15.69 12.44 3.85
CA THR A 250 -15.14 12.00 2.56
C THR A 250 -16.17 11.22 1.75
N TYR A 251 -16.84 10.25 2.36
CA TYR A 251 -17.90 9.47 1.71
C TYR A 251 -19.01 10.40 1.18
N LEU A 252 -19.54 11.29 2.03
CA LEU A 252 -20.64 12.19 1.64
C LEU A 252 -20.26 13.12 0.49
N ILE A 253 -19.03 13.66 0.50
CA ILE A 253 -18.54 14.51 -0.59
C ILE A 253 -18.42 13.72 -1.89
N VAL A 254 -17.82 12.53 -1.82
CA VAL A 254 -17.60 11.70 -3.01
C VAL A 254 -18.92 11.19 -3.59
N ASP A 255 -19.87 10.79 -2.74
CA ASP A 255 -21.21 10.37 -3.14
C ASP A 255 -21.99 11.52 -3.79
N PHE A 256 -21.96 12.72 -3.19
CA PHE A 256 -22.57 13.91 -3.76
C PHE A 256 -22.00 14.26 -5.14
N LEU A 257 -20.67 14.25 -5.28
CA LEU A 257 -20.01 14.50 -6.57
C LEU A 257 -20.33 13.41 -7.60
N ALA A 258 -20.39 12.14 -7.19
CA ALA A 258 -20.80 11.04 -8.05
C ALA A 258 -22.24 11.24 -8.56
N GLY A 259 -23.17 11.65 -7.69
CA GLY A 259 -24.54 11.98 -8.07
C GLY A 259 -24.63 13.11 -9.10
N ILE A 260 -23.81 14.17 -8.95
CA ILE A 260 -23.70 15.23 -9.95
C ILE A 260 -23.18 14.67 -11.28
N MET A 261 -22.15 13.83 -11.26
CA MET A 261 -21.58 13.26 -12.48
C MET A 261 -22.59 12.41 -13.25
N ILE A 262 -23.33 11.54 -12.55
CA ILE A 262 -24.40 10.72 -13.14
C ILE A 262 -25.47 11.61 -13.80
N ASN A 263 -25.95 12.63 -13.08
CA ASN A 263 -26.97 13.55 -13.60
C ASN A 263 -26.53 14.35 -14.84
N ASN A 264 -25.22 14.48 -15.07
CA ASN A 264 -24.65 15.16 -16.22
C ASN A 264 -24.09 14.19 -17.30
N GLY A 265 -24.41 12.89 -17.22
CA GLY A 265 -23.99 11.89 -18.20
C GLY A 265 -22.49 11.52 -18.13
N LEU A 266 -21.86 11.70 -16.97
CA LEU A 266 -20.45 11.38 -16.71
C LEU A 266 -20.29 10.08 -15.90
N ASP A 267 -21.24 9.15 -16.01
CA ASP A 267 -21.27 7.86 -15.29
C ASP A 267 -19.96 7.08 -15.45
N GLY A 268 -19.36 7.15 -16.65
CA GLY A 268 -18.10 6.49 -16.97
C GLY A 268 -16.92 6.90 -16.08
N PHE A 269 -16.98 8.05 -15.40
CA PHE A 269 -15.89 8.55 -14.55
C PHE A 269 -16.14 8.36 -13.05
N VAL A 270 -17.35 7.93 -12.65
CA VAL A 270 -17.73 7.76 -11.23
C VAL A 270 -16.81 6.75 -10.52
N ALA A 271 -16.50 5.63 -11.17
CA ALA A 271 -15.57 4.65 -10.62
C ALA A 271 -14.19 5.26 -10.32
N THR A 272 -13.70 6.13 -11.21
CA THR A 272 -12.42 6.82 -11.02
C THR A 272 -12.47 7.77 -9.83
N LEU A 273 -13.58 8.50 -9.65
CA LEU A 273 -13.76 9.37 -8.49
C LEU A 273 -13.68 8.55 -7.18
N TRP A 274 -14.39 7.42 -7.11
CA TRP A 274 -14.30 6.51 -5.96
C TRP A 274 -12.91 5.90 -5.79
N SER A 275 -12.13 5.73 -6.88
CA SER A 275 -10.74 5.28 -6.79
C SER A 275 -9.82 6.27 -6.06
N PHE A 276 -10.15 7.57 -6.11
CA PHE A 276 -9.36 8.65 -5.50
C PHE A 276 -9.98 9.23 -4.23
N HIS A 277 -11.00 8.59 -3.66
CA HIS A 277 -11.69 9.10 -2.46
C HIS A 277 -10.74 9.39 -1.28
N PHE A 278 -9.65 8.62 -1.12
CA PHE A 278 -8.64 8.86 -0.09
C PHE A 278 -7.93 10.23 -0.22
N VAL A 279 -7.90 10.82 -1.42
CA VAL A 279 -7.35 12.18 -1.66
C VAL A 279 -8.29 13.24 -1.10
N VAL A 280 -9.61 13.01 -1.16
CA VAL A 280 -10.60 13.92 -0.59
C VAL A 280 -10.56 13.90 0.94
N GLY A 281 -10.16 12.77 1.54
CA GLY A 281 -9.98 12.66 2.99
C GLY A 281 -8.64 13.18 3.53
N LEU A 282 -7.67 13.43 2.65
CA LEU A 282 -6.35 13.99 3.00
C LEU A 282 -6.42 15.51 3.18
#